data_AF-A0A6N9C0V9-F1
#
_entry.id   AF-A0A6N9C0V9-F1
#
_cell.length_a   1.000
_cell.length_b   1.000
_cell.length_c   1.000
_cell.angle_alpha   90.00
_cell.angle_beta   90.00
_cell.angle_gamma   90.00
#
_symmetry.space_group_name_H-M   'P 1'
#
loop_
_entity.id
_entity.type
_entity.pdbx_description
1 polymer ?
#
loop_
_entity_poly.entity_id
_entity_poly.type
_entity_poly.pdbx_seq_one_letter_code
_entity_poly.pdbx_strand_id
1 'polypeptide(L)'
;MTGDHTLYGGTCPNAPRARAEVCSRPHCVIGSIAMSAAISRKTLLAYGSLGFPIAVLGYPMTLFLHPHYAGELGLGLAAISTVLLVSRMVDFVTDPLMGWISDHTRTRFGRRKPYLLIGVPVMMLGIWKLFMPEPPVDIWYMLLWNTVVYLGWT
;
A
#
# COMPACT_ATOMS: atom_id res chain seq x y z
N MET A 1 12.45 64.82 11.67
CA MET A 1 11.54 64.07 12.56
C MET A 1 11.89 62.60 12.40
N THR A 2 12.87 62.12 13.15
CA THR A 2 13.37 60.73 13.09
C THR A 2 13.61 60.32 14.53
N GLY A 3 12.72 59.47 15.04
CA GLY A 3 12.66 59.06 16.43
C GLY A 3 13.50 57.82 16.73
N ASP A 4 14.28 57.95 17.80
CA ASP A 4 14.60 56.99 18.86
C ASP A 4 15.02 55.55 18.50
N HIS A 5 16.34 55.40 18.41
CA HIS A 5 17.06 54.17 18.71
C HIS A 5 17.44 54.12 20.20
N THR A 6 16.55 53.63 21.06
CA THR A 6 16.93 53.13 22.40
C THR A 6 15.71 52.46 22.99
N LEU A 7 15.76 51.13 23.17
CA LEU A 7 15.06 50.31 24.17
C LEU A 7 14.98 48.88 23.62
N TYR A 8 15.87 48.03 24.11
CA TYR A 8 15.74 46.57 24.33
C TYR A 8 17.14 45.96 24.41
N GLY A 9 17.87 46.37 25.44
CA GLY A 9 19.00 45.60 25.95
C GLY A 9 18.48 44.39 26.72
N GLY A 10 18.35 43.26 26.02
CA GLY A 10 18.11 41.96 26.62
C GLY A 10 19.24 41.02 26.23
N THR A 11 20.09 40.67 27.19
CA THR A 11 21.13 39.65 26.99
C THR A 11 20.49 38.26 27.11
N CYS A 12 20.68 37.40 26.11
CA CYS A 12 20.26 36.01 26.18
C CYS A 12 21.08 35.26 27.25
N PRO A 13 20.46 34.67 28.28
CA PRO A 13 21.17 33.75 29.15
C PRO A 13 21.36 32.43 28.35
N ASN A 14 22.61 32.04 28.11
CA ASN A 14 23.05 30.86 27.33
C ASN A 14 23.16 30.97 25.79
N ALA A 15 23.72 32.05 25.25
CA ALA A 15 24.29 32.02 23.90
C ALA A 15 25.72 31.44 23.91
N PRO A 16 26.03 30.34 23.18
CA PRO A 16 27.42 29.92 23.00
C PRO A 16 28.19 31.02 22.26
N ARG A 17 29.32 31.44 22.86
CA ARG A 17 30.21 32.50 22.35
C ARG A 17 30.92 32.06 21.06
N ALA A 18 30.23 32.02 19.93
CA ALA A 18 30.86 32.11 18.62
C ALA A 18 29.81 32.37 17.54
N ARG A 19 29.98 33.52 16.87
CA ARG A 19 29.28 34.00 15.66
C ARG A 19 27.93 34.67 15.89
N ALA A 20 28.03 35.99 15.91
CA ALA A 20 27.00 36.88 15.43
C ALA A 20 26.68 36.55 13.95
N GLU A 21 25.50 36.03 13.68
CA GLU A 21 24.79 36.31 12.44
C GLU A 21 23.34 36.67 12.79
N VAL A 22 23.06 37.96 12.73
CA VAL A 22 21.72 38.49 12.57
C VAL A 22 21.36 38.30 11.10
N CYS A 23 20.32 37.53 10.80
CA CYS A 23 19.53 37.81 9.60
C CYS A 23 18.07 37.39 9.80
N SER A 24 17.27 38.37 10.21
CA SER A 24 15.83 38.38 10.00
C SER A 24 15.54 38.42 8.49
N ARG A 25 14.95 37.35 7.95
CA ARG A 25 14.16 37.42 6.72
C ARG A 25 12.82 36.71 6.94
N PRO A 26 11.68 37.33 6.58
CA PRO A 26 10.36 36.69 6.66
C PRO A 26 10.14 35.61 5.57
N HIS A 27 11.18 35.20 4.84
CA HIS A 27 11.15 34.23 3.74
C HIS A 27 12.16 33.10 3.91
N CYS A 28 12.22 32.48 5.10
CA CYS A 28 12.96 31.25 5.32
C CYS A 28 12.03 30.15 5.84
N VAL A 29 11.09 29.73 4.99
CA VAL A 29 10.35 28.46 5.15
C VAL A 29 10.92 27.49 4.12
N ILE A 30 12.17 27.09 4.31
CA ILE A 30 12.64 25.81 3.78
C ILE A 30 13.03 25.03 5.01
N GLY A 31 11.99 24.48 5.64
CA GLY A 31 12.13 23.52 6.73
C GLY A 31 13.11 22.46 6.27
N SER A 32 14.20 22.36 7.03
CA SER A 32 15.18 21.28 7.02
C SER A 32 14.54 19.97 6.55
N ILE A 33 14.92 19.52 5.34
CA ILE A 33 14.75 18.12 4.95
C ILE A 33 15.67 17.37 5.88
N ALA A 34 15.12 16.91 7.02
CA ALA A 34 15.82 16.08 7.97
C ALA A 34 16.50 14.95 7.18
N MET A 35 17.83 14.91 7.29
CA MET A 35 18.66 13.90 6.65
C MET A 35 18.09 12.53 7.03
N SER A 36 17.51 11.84 6.03
CA SER A 36 16.84 10.56 6.21
C SER A 36 17.81 9.62 6.92
N ALA A 37 17.52 9.26 8.17
CA ALA A 37 18.34 8.33 8.91
C ALA A 37 18.52 7.08 8.06
N ALA A 38 19.78 6.69 7.80
CA ALA A 38 20.08 5.56 6.94
C ALA A 38 19.38 4.30 7.49
N ILE A 39 18.37 3.83 6.75
CA ILE A 39 17.59 2.65 7.15
C ILE A 39 18.53 1.45 7.15
N SER A 40 18.47 0.64 8.22
CA SER A 40 19.25 -0.58 8.33
C SER A 40 19.02 -1.46 7.11
N ARG A 41 20.09 -1.91 6.44
CA ARG A 41 20.01 -2.82 5.28
C ARG A 41 19.20 -4.08 5.60
N LYS A 42 19.21 -4.52 6.87
CA LYS A 42 18.38 -5.66 7.33
C LYS A 42 16.89 -5.35 7.28
N THR A 43 16.49 -4.13 7.66
CA THR A 43 15.10 -3.67 7.56
C THR A 43 14.68 -3.51 6.10
N LEU A 44 15.57 -2.98 5.26
CA LEU A 44 15.32 -2.87 3.82
C LEU A 44 15.12 -4.26 3.18
N LEU A 45 15.99 -5.22 3.50
CA LEU A 45 15.88 -6.59 3.01
C LEU A 45 14.64 -7.31 3.55
N ALA A 46 14.31 -7.16 4.83
CA ALA A 46 13.11 -7.75 5.43
C ALA A 46 11.80 -7.18 4.84
N TYR A 47 11.81 -5.89 4.47
CA TYR A 47 10.67 -5.28 3.80
C TYR A 47 10.60 -5.70 2.33
N GLY A 48 11.73 -5.76 1.63
CA GLY A 48 11.81 -6.20 0.23
C GLY A 48 11.49 -7.69 0.05
N SER A 49 11.81 -8.54 1.03
CA SER A 49 11.52 -9.97 0.96
C SER A 49 10.03 -10.29 0.95
N LEU A 50 9.15 -9.37 1.37
CA LEU A 50 7.70 -9.54 1.28
C LEU A 50 7.19 -9.48 -0.18
N GLY A 51 7.90 -8.77 -1.07
CA GLY A 51 7.52 -8.69 -2.48
C GLY A 51 7.77 -9.99 -3.25
N PHE A 52 8.78 -10.77 -2.84
CA PHE A 52 9.13 -12.03 -3.49
C PHE A 52 8.00 -13.08 -3.47
N PRO A 53 7.44 -13.48 -2.31
CA PRO A 53 6.37 -14.48 -2.26
C PRO A 53 5.10 -14.00 -2.96
N ILE A 54 4.77 -12.70 -2.86
CA ILE A 54 3.63 -12.10 -3.55
C ILE A 54 3.81 -12.25 -5.07
N ALA A 55 4.98 -11.90 -5.60
CA ALA A 55 5.27 -12.04 -7.03
C ALA A 55 5.19 -13.49 -7.50
N VAL A 56 5.78 -14.42 -6.73
CA VAL A 56 5.76 -15.86 -7.03
C VAL A 56 4.33 -16.41 -7.09
N LEU A 57 3.40 -15.89 -6.29
CA LEU A 57 2.00 -16.29 -6.31
C LEU A 57 1.19 -15.64 -7.45
N GLY A 58 1.46 -14.37 -7.78
CA GLY A 58 0.69 -13.64 -8.80
C GLY A 58 0.94 -14.07 -10.24
N TYR A 59 2.17 -14.43 -10.58
CA TYR A 59 2.51 -14.89 -11.93
C TYR A 59 1.73 -16.12 -12.39
N PRO A 60 1.77 -17.26 -11.66
CA PRO A 60 1.04 -18.45 -12.08
C PRO A 60 -0.47 -18.24 -12.06
N MET A 61 -0.98 -17.45 -11.11
CA MET A 61 -2.40 -17.10 -11.06
C MET A 61 -2.83 -16.43 -12.36
N THR A 62 -2.15 -15.37 -12.81
CA THR A 62 -2.58 -14.64 -14.01
C THR A 62 -2.31 -15.36 -15.32
N LEU A 63 -1.23 -16.14 -15.41
CA LEU A 63 -0.83 -16.82 -16.64
C LEU A 63 -1.57 -18.14 -16.87
N PHE A 64 -1.86 -18.92 -15.82
CA PHE A 64 -2.49 -20.23 -15.98
C PHE A 64 -4.00 -20.21 -15.83
N LEU A 65 -4.55 -19.29 -15.03
CA LEU A 65 -5.98 -19.28 -14.72
C LEU A 65 -6.85 -19.04 -15.97
N HIS A 66 -6.61 -17.95 -16.70
CA HIS A 66 -7.48 -17.59 -17.83
C HIS A 66 -7.46 -18.66 -18.94
N PRO A 67 -6.29 -19.19 -19.35
CA PRO A 67 -6.25 -20.27 -20.33
C PRO A 67 -6.88 -21.57 -19.83
N HIS A 68 -6.74 -21.91 -18.54
CA HIS A 68 -7.36 -23.10 -17.96
C HIS A 68 -8.90 -23.03 -18.01
N TYR A 69 -9.47 -21.86 -17.66
CA TYR A 69 -10.92 -21.64 -17.74
C TYR A 69 -11.43 -21.52 -19.19
N ALA A 70 -10.60 -21.05 -20.13
CA ALA A 70 -10.93 -21.02 -21.55
C ALA A 70 -10.87 -22.42 -22.20
N GLY A 71 -9.87 -23.22 -21.85
CA GLY A 71 -9.57 -24.50 -22.49
C GLY A 71 -10.33 -25.68 -21.90
N GLU A 72 -10.22 -25.90 -20.58
CA GLU A 72 -10.77 -27.10 -19.92
C GLU A 72 -12.25 -26.95 -19.56
N LEU A 73 -12.65 -25.74 -19.17
CA LEU A 73 -14.03 -25.43 -18.78
C LEU A 73 -14.89 -24.91 -19.93
N GLY A 74 -14.28 -24.63 -21.10
CA GLY A 74 -14.99 -24.20 -22.31
C GLY A 74 -15.70 -22.85 -22.18
N LEU A 75 -15.33 -22.01 -21.20
CA LEU A 75 -15.90 -20.67 -21.09
C LEU A 75 -15.46 -19.83 -22.30
N GLY A 76 -16.44 -19.19 -22.95
CA GLY A 76 -16.16 -18.32 -24.08
C GLY A 76 -15.19 -17.20 -23.71
N LEU A 77 -14.28 -16.84 -24.62
CA LEU A 77 -13.33 -15.73 -24.43
C LEU A 77 -14.03 -14.41 -24.03
N ALA A 78 -15.22 -14.16 -24.58
CA ALA A 78 -16.05 -13.01 -24.23
C ALA A 78 -16.56 -13.03 -22.78
N ALA A 79 -16.85 -14.22 -22.23
CA ALA A 79 -17.26 -14.36 -20.85
C ALA A 79 -16.09 -14.08 -19.89
N ILE A 80 -14.91 -14.64 -20.20
CA ILE A 80 -13.69 -14.41 -19.41
C ILE A 80 -13.33 -12.93 -19.37
N SER A 81 -13.33 -12.25 -20.52
CA SER A 81 -13.04 -10.81 -20.56
C SER A 81 -14.07 -9.98 -19.80
N THR A 82 -15.34 -10.37 -19.84
CA THR A 82 -16.40 -9.73 -19.03
C THR A 82 -16.14 -9.91 -17.53
N VAL A 83 -15.77 -11.11 -17.08
CA VAL A 83 -15.39 -11.35 -15.67
C VAL A 83 -14.20 -10.50 -15.26
N LEU A 84 -13.18 -10.40 -16.10
CA LEU A 84 -12.01 -9.56 -15.81
C LEU A 84 -12.36 -8.09 -15.74
N LEU A 85 -13.21 -7.59 -16.65
CA LEU A 85 -13.67 -6.21 -16.62
C LEU A 85 -14.43 -5.91 -15.32
N VAL A 86 -15.38 -6.77 -14.95
CA VAL A 86 -16.15 -6.59 -13.71
C VAL A 86 -15.25 -6.69 -12.48
N SER A 87 -14.31 -7.63 -12.46
CA SER A 87 -13.36 -7.78 -11.35
C SER A 87 -12.52 -6.50 -11.18
N ARG A 88 -12.06 -5.89 -12.27
CA ARG A 88 -11.34 -4.60 -12.21
C ARG A 88 -12.19 -3.44 -11.71
N MET A 89 -13.49 -3.43 -12.04
CA MET A 89 -14.40 -2.43 -11.48
C MET A 89 -14.57 -2.60 -9.98
N VAL A 90 -14.59 -3.84 -9.48
CA VAL A 90 -14.61 -4.10 -8.05
C VAL A 90 -13.30 -3.62 -7.42
N ASP A 91 -12.14 -4.01 -7.94
CA ASP A 91 -10.82 -3.58 -7.46
C ASP A 91 -10.73 -2.05 -7.34
N PHE A 92 -11.18 -1.33 -8.36
CA PHE A 92 -11.22 0.14 -8.38
C PHE A 92 -11.96 0.75 -7.17
N VAL A 93 -12.99 0.08 -6.64
CA VAL A 93 -13.73 0.50 -5.44
C VAL A 93 -13.05 -0.02 -4.17
N THR A 94 -12.55 -1.24 -4.19
CA THR A 94 -11.93 -1.89 -3.03
C THR A 94 -10.61 -1.23 -2.62
N ASP A 95 -9.81 -0.78 -3.59
CA ASP A 95 -8.51 -0.11 -3.36
C ASP A 95 -8.63 1.13 -2.45
N PRO A 96 -9.46 2.15 -2.78
CA PRO A 96 -9.62 3.32 -1.91
C PRO A 96 -10.33 2.98 -0.60
N LEU A 97 -11.23 2.00 -0.59
CA LEU A 97 -11.91 1.54 0.61
C LEU A 97 -10.91 0.92 1.60
N MET A 98 -10.05 0.02 1.14
CA MET A 98 -9.01 -0.60 1.95
C MET A 98 -7.97 0.42 2.42
N GLY A 99 -7.63 1.41 1.59
CA GLY A 99 -6.81 2.56 1.99
C GLY A 99 -7.43 3.33 3.16
N TRP A 100 -8.72 3.68 3.06
CA TRP A 100 -9.43 4.38 4.13
C TRP A 100 -9.53 3.55 5.41
N ILE A 101 -9.88 2.26 5.31
CA ILE A 101 -9.99 1.33 6.44
C ILE A 101 -8.63 1.16 7.14
N SER A 102 -7.55 0.97 6.37
CA SER A 102 -6.18 0.83 6.90
C SER A 102 -5.76 2.05 7.71
N ASP A 103 -6.10 3.26 7.25
CA ASP A 103 -5.70 4.49 7.93
C ASP A 103 -6.48 4.75 9.23
N HIS A 104 -7.74 4.32 9.32
CA HIS A 104 -8.56 4.48 10.53
C HIS A 104 -8.29 3.42 11.60
N THR A 105 -7.60 2.33 11.24
CA THR A 105 -7.38 1.20 12.14
C THR A 105 -6.19 1.44 13.08
N ARG A 106 -6.46 1.64 14.38
CA ARG A 106 -5.43 1.72 15.43
C ARG A 106 -5.32 0.39 16.19
N THR A 107 -4.35 -0.44 15.82
CA THR A 107 -4.09 -1.74 16.47
C THR A 107 -2.72 -1.78 17.15
N ARG A 108 -2.60 -2.60 18.20
CA ARG A 108 -1.37 -2.84 18.99
C ARG A 108 -0.18 -3.32 18.17
N PHE A 109 -0.42 -4.03 17.06
CA PHE A 109 0.64 -4.59 16.21
C PHE A 109 1.06 -3.67 15.04
N GLY A 110 0.42 -2.52 14.89
CA GLY A 110 0.66 -1.54 13.84
C GLY A 110 -0.44 -1.54 12.77
N ARG A 111 -0.64 -0.39 12.10
CA ARG A 111 -1.76 -0.13 11.18
C ARG A 111 -1.96 -1.19 10.08
N ARG A 112 -0.89 -1.62 9.41
CA ARG A 112 -0.94 -2.49 8.20
C ARG A 112 -0.73 -3.99 8.44
N LYS A 113 -0.13 -4.37 9.57
CA LYS A 113 0.17 -5.79 9.87
C LYS A 113 -1.06 -6.69 10.03
N PRO A 114 -2.18 -6.28 10.66
CA PRO A 114 -3.35 -7.16 10.78
C PRO A 114 -4.01 -7.43 9.43
N TYR A 115 -4.03 -6.44 8.52
CA TYR A 115 -4.55 -6.62 7.16
C TYR A 115 -3.74 -7.64 6.38
N LEU A 116 -2.41 -7.59 6.45
CA LEU A 116 -1.55 -8.61 5.86
C LEU A 116 -1.81 -10.02 6.43
N LEU A 117 -1.99 -10.13 7.75
CA LEU A 117 -2.23 -11.42 8.39
C LEU A 117 -3.60 -12.04 8.02
N ILE A 118 -4.60 -11.21 7.71
CA ILE A 118 -5.93 -11.66 7.29
C ILE A 118 -6.00 -11.85 5.77
N GLY A 119 -5.34 -10.98 4.99
CA GLY A 119 -5.31 -11.04 3.54
C GLY A 119 -4.64 -12.31 3.01
N VAL A 120 -3.53 -12.73 3.63
CA VAL A 120 -2.83 -13.97 3.25
C VAL A 120 -3.73 -15.20 3.27
N PRO A 121 -4.42 -15.58 4.37
CA PRO A 121 -5.28 -16.75 4.37
C PRO A 121 -6.49 -16.59 3.44
N VAL A 122 -7.07 -15.39 3.31
CA VAL A 122 -8.17 -15.12 2.38
C VAL A 122 -7.72 -15.36 0.92
N MET A 123 -6.54 -14.85 0.56
CA MET A 123 -5.93 -15.06 -0.75
C MET A 123 -5.63 -16.54 -0.99
N MET A 124 -5.06 -17.26 -0.01
CA MET A 124 -4.77 -18.69 -0.15
C MET A 124 -6.04 -19.52 -0.36
N LEU A 125 -7.12 -19.22 0.37
CA LEU A 125 -8.41 -19.88 0.18
C LEU A 125 -8.99 -19.62 -1.21
N GLY A 126 -8.91 -18.37 -1.69
CA GLY A 126 -9.38 -18.01 -3.02
C GLY A 126 -8.60 -18.73 -4.13
N ILE A 127 -7.26 -18.77 -4.03
CA ILE A 127 -6.40 -19.49 -4.99
C ILE A 127 -6.75 -20.98 -5.00
N TRP A 128 -6.91 -21.58 -3.82
CA TRP A 128 -7.26 -23.00 -3.72
C TRP A 128 -8.59 -23.30 -4.41
N LYS A 129 -9.64 -22.50 -4.17
CA LYS A 129 -10.95 -22.67 -4.82
C LYS A 129 -10.96 -22.40 -6.32
N LEU A 130 -10.03 -21.56 -6.80
CA LEU A 130 -9.84 -21.27 -8.22
C LEU A 130 -9.17 -22.43 -8.98
N PHE A 131 -8.15 -23.04 -8.37
CA PHE A 131 -7.38 -24.14 -8.97
C PHE A 131 -8.02 -25.51 -8.76
N MET A 132 -8.85 -25.66 -7.72
CA MET A 132 -9.59 -26.88 -7.44
C MET A 132 -11.09 -26.59 -7.39
N PRO A 133 -11.70 -26.28 -8.55
CA PRO A 133 -13.10 -25.89 -8.61
C PRO A 133 -14.01 -27.08 -8.29
N GLU A 134 -14.95 -26.89 -7.37
CA GLU A 134 -16.02 -27.85 -7.10
C GLU A 134 -17.17 -27.60 -8.10
N PRO A 135 -17.67 -28.62 -8.81
CA PRO A 135 -18.82 -28.44 -9.70
C PRO A 135 -20.06 -27.97 -8.93
N PRO A 136 -20.90 -27.05 -9.48
CA PRO A 136 -20.86 -26.47 -10.83
C PRO A 136 -19.97 -25.23 -10.97
N VAL A 137 -19.23 -25.15 -12.08
CA VAL A 137 -18.30 -24.05 -12.37
C VAL A 137 -18.95 -23.04 -13.32
N ASP A 138 -19.54 -22.00 -12.73
CA ASP A 138 -20.19 -20.91 -13.47
C ASP A 138 -19.30 -19.65 -13.56
N ILE A 139 -19.69 -18.72 -14.46
CA ILE A 139 -19.11 -17.37 -14.55
C ILE A 139 -19.12 -16.66 -13.17
N TRP A 140 -20.21 -16.82 -12.41
CA TRP A 140 -20.34 -16.24 -11.08
C TRP A 140 -19.38 -16.85 -10.06
N TYR A 141 -19.08 -18.15 -10.18
CA TYR A 141 -18.09 -18.82 -9.35
C TYR A 141 -16.71 -18.24 -9.62
N MET A 142 -16.33 -18.15 -10.90
CA MET A 142 -15.06 -17.54 -11.32
C MET A 142 -14.95 -16.09 -10.81
N LEU A 143 -16.00 -15.27 -10.99
CA LEU A 143 -16.01 -13.88 -10.57
C LEU A 143 -15.86 -13.73 -9.05
N LEU A 144 -16.67 -14.46 -8.27
CA LEU A 144 -16.65 -14.39 -6.81
C LEU A 144 -15.25 -14.71 -6.26
N TRP A 145 -14.70 -15.87 -6.64
CA TRP A 145 -13.41 -16.30 -6.11
C TRP A 145 -12.25 -15.48 -6.66
N ASN A 146 -12.33 -14.99 -7.91
CA ASN A 146 -11.36 -14.05 -8.45
C ASN A 146 -11.34 -12.75 -7.64
N THR A 147 -12.50 -12.17 -7.33
CA THR A 147 -12.61 -11.00 -6.46
C THR A 147 -12.07 -11.27 -5.05
N VAL A 148 -12.34 -12.44 -4.46
CA VAL A 148 -11.80 -12.81 -3.15
C VAL A 148 -10.26 -12.85 -3.16
N VAL A 149 -9.66 -13.39 -4.23
CA VAL A 149 -8.20 -13.40 -4.37
C VAL A 149 -7.64 -11.98 -4.51
N TYR A 150 -8.24 -11.15 -5.36
CA TYR A 150 -7.81 -9.76 -5.54
C TYR A 150 -8.01 -8.90 -4.30
N LEU A 151 -9.05 -9.16 -3.52
CA LEU A 151 -9.28 -8.51 -2.23
C LEU A 151 -8.25 -8.92 -1.19
N GLY A 152 -7.83 -10.19 -1.18
CA GLY A 152 -6.71 -10.65 -0.33
C GLY A 152 -5.35 -10.13 -0.78
N TRP A 153 -5.22 -9.70 -2.04
CA TRP A 153 -4.03 -9.10 -2.62
C TRP A 153 -3.88 -7.60 -2.30
N THR A 154 -4.99 -6.91 -2.04
CA THR A 154 -5.09 -5.46 -1.76
C THR A 154 -4.76 -5.14 -0.29
#